data_AF-A0A1E3YAW6-F1
#
_entry.id   AF-A0A1E3YAW6-F1
#
_cell.length_a   1.000
_cell.length_b   1.000
_cell.length_c   1.000
_cell.angle_alpha   90.00
_cell.angle_beta   90.00
_cell.angle_gamma   90.00
#
_symmetry.space_group_name_H-M   'P 1'
#
loop_
_entity.id
_entity.type
_entity.pdbx_description
1 polymer ?
#
loop_
_entity_poly.entity_id
_entity_poly.type
_entity_poly.pdbx_seq_one_letter_code
_entity_poly.pdbx_strand_id
1 'polypeptide(L)'
;MQFAPQQDEALKAVSKWLKEGKSPVFRLFGYAGTGKTTLAKHFAEHVDGEVLFAAFTGKAAQVLRSRGASNAKTIHSLIYRPRGEEAVEDEETGKTSIAPMFSINRQSPAAKAALIVIDECSMVDEALGRDLMSFGTPILVLGDPGQLPPVSGGGFFTDQEPDYLLTEIHRQARDNPIIQLAMHIREGKEIMYGDYGTTARVISKNEVTQDLVLGADQVLVGTNKTRRRYNMRLRELKGFTVDYPQAGDKLVCLRNDQVKGLLNGSLWQVMTSSRETVKPGINLLIKPEDDDMDRGAAKIKLLKAAFEEIDTEIPWSTRKRYDEFDYGYALTVHKAQGSQWNDVVLFDESWAFRDTRERWLYTAVTRAAETLTIVR
;
A
#
# COMPACT_ATOMS: atom_id res chain seq x y z
N MET A 1 -28.57 7.83 -0.02
CA MET A 1 -27.57 8.17 -1.06
C MET A 1 -28.14 7.68 -2.39
N GLN A 2 -28.08 8.46 -3.48
CA GLN A 2 -28.47 7.95 -4.81
C GLN A 2 -27.24 7.34 -5.48
N PHE A 3 -27.28 6.03 -5.75
CA PHE A 3 -26.23 5.32 -6.48
C PHE A 3 -26.41 5.47 -7.99
N ALA A 4 -25.30 5.40 -8.73
CA ALA A 4 -25.37 5.29 -10.18
C ALA A 4 -26.01 3.96 -10.60
N PRO A 5 -26.62 3.84 -11.80
CA PRO A 5 -27.29 2.61 -12.23
C PRO A 5 -26.39 1.36 -12.13
N GLN A 6 -25.12 1.46 -12.57
CA GLN A 6 -24.18 0.34 -12.47
C GLN A 6 -23.84 -0.05 -11.02
N GLN A 7 -23.79 0.93 -10.12
CA GLN A 7 -23.57 0.69 -8.70
C GLN A 7 -24.78 -0.01 -8.07
N ASP A 8 -26.00 0.36 -8.43
CA ASP A 8 -27.23 -0.30 -7.99
C ASP A 8 -27.30 -1.77 -8.47
N GLU A 9 -26.92 -2.03 -9.72
CA GLU A 9 -26.82 -3.39 -10.25
C GLU A 9 -25.74 -4.22 -9.53
N ALA A 10 -24.59 -3.63 -9.20
CA ALA A 10 -23.59 -4.28 -8.36
C ALA A 10 -24.14 -4.61 -6.96
N LEU A 11 -24.92 -3.70 -6.35
CA LEU A 11 -25.55 -3.94 -5.05
C LEU A 11 -26.52 -5.13 -5.11
N LYS A 12 -27.33 -5.20 -6.16
CA LYS A 12 -28.27 -6.31 -6.41
C LYS A 12 -27.53 -7.63 -6.60
N ALA A 13 -26.44 -7.63 -7.38
CA ALA A 13 -25.65 -8.83 -7.65
C ALA A 13 -25.02 -9.41 -6.37
N VAL A 14 -24.37 -8.57 -5.56
CA VAL A 14 -23.80 -8.99 -4.27
C VAL A 14 -24.88 -9.46 -3.30
N SER A 15 -26.00 -8.73 -3.22
CA SER A 15 -27.14 -9.13 -2.36
C SER A 15 -27.73 -10.48 -2.76
N LYS A 16 -27.81 -10.75 -4.07
CA LYS A 16 -28.26 -12.04 -4.61
C LYS A 16 -27.26 -13.14 -4.26
N TRP A 17 -25.97 -12.90 -4.44
CA TRP A 17 -24.91 -13.86 -4.09
C TRP A 17 -24.95 -14.25 -2.61
N LEU A 18 -25.03 -13.27 -1.71
CA LEU A 18 -25.13 -13.52 -0.26
C LEU A 18 -26.35 -14.37 0.10
N LYS A 19 -27.50 -14.11 -0.53
CA LYS A 19 -28.74 -14.87 -0.29
C LYS A 19 -28.67 -16.31 -0.84
N GLU A 20 -28.03 -16.50 -1.98
CA GLU A 20 -27.94 -17.82 -2.62
C GLU A 20 -26.90 -18.72 -1.94
N GLY A 21 -25.81 -18.16 -1.39
CA GLY A 21 -24.79 -18.91 -0.67
C GLY A 21 -24.06 -19.99 -1.48
N LYS A 22 -24.13 -19.94 -2.82
CA LYS A 22 -23.58 -20.97 -3.71
C LYS A 22 -22.07 -20.89 -3.91
N SER A 23 -21.49 -19.71 -3.76
CA SER A 23 -20.05 -19.47 -3.90
C SER A 23 -19.51 -18.84 -2.62
N PRO A 24 -18.34 -19.27 -2.12
CA PRO A 24 -17.71 -18.65 -0.96
C PRO A 24 -17.14 -17.25 -1.25
N VAL A 25 -16.91 -16.91 -2.52
CA VAL A 25 -16.24 -15.67 -2.92
C VAL A 25 -17.08 -14.94 -3.98
N PHE A 26 -17.16 -13.62 -3.87
CA PHE A 26 -17.66 -12.71 -4.92
C PHE A 26 -16.63 -11.64 -5.22
N ARG A 27 -16.34 -11.43 -6.50
CA ARG A 27 -15.33 -10.49 -7.02
C ARG A 27 -16.01 -9.27 -7.60
N LEU A 28 -16.02 -8.19 -6.83
CA LEU A 28 -16.49 -6.88 -7.28
C LEU A 28 -15.27 -6.03 -7.65
N PHE A 29 -14.94 -6.01 -8.94
CA PHE A 29 -13.81 -5.22 -9.43
C PHE A 29 -14.27 -3.89 -9.99
N GLY A 30 -13.33 -2.97 -10.12
CA GLY A 30 -13.59 -1.69 -10.75
C GLY A 30 -12.37 -0.78 -10.75
N TYR A 31 -12.38 0.20 -11.63
CA TYR A 31 -11.28 1.16 -11.75
C TYR A 31 -11.29 2.20 -10.61
N ALA A 32 -10.30 3.07 -10.58
CA ALA A 32 -10.25 4.21 -9.67
C ALA A 32 -11.44 5.13 -9.93
N GLY A 33 -12.05 5.65 -8.85
CA GLY A 33 -13.20 6.54 -8.97
C GLY A 33 -14.57 5.89 -9.25
N THR A 34 -14.65 4.55 -9.36
CA THR A 34 -15.94 3.85 -9.58
C THR A 34 -16.75 3.62 -8.30
N GLY A 35 -16.17 3.91 -7.13
CA GLY A 35 -16.88 3.87 -5.85
C GLY A 35 -16.87 2.54 -5.10
N LYS A 36 -15.94 1.63 -5.39
CA LYS A 36 -15.79 0.32 -4.72
C LYS A 36 -15.89 0.41 -3.18
N THR A 37 -15.09 1.25 -2.55
CA THR A 37 -15.08 1.41 -1.08
C THR A 37 -16.41 1.97 -0.54
N THR A 38 -17.11 2.80 -1.31
CA THR A 38 -18.44 3.31 -0.94
C THR A 38 -19.47 2.18 -0.94
N LEU A 39 -19.45 1.31 -1.96
CA LEU A 39 -20.30 0.14 -2.02
C LEU A 39 -19.99 -0.85 -0.90
N ALA A 40 -18.71 -1.07 -0.61
CA ALA A 40 -18.25 -1.93 0.47
C ALA A 40 -18.85 -1.57 1.84
N LYS A 41 -18.89 -0.27 2.17
CA LYS A 41 -19.55 0.22 3.39
C LYS A 41 -21.05 0.04 3.35
N HIS A 42 -21.67 0.35 2.22
CA HIS A 42 -23.10 0.18 2.06
C HIS A 42 -23.50 -1.30 2.27
N PHE A 43 -22.71 -2.25 1.77
CA PHE A 43 -22.90 -3.67 2.08
C PHE A 43 -22.77 -3.95 3.57
N ALA A 44 -21.72 -3.43 4.21
CA ALA A 44 -21.51 -3.65 5.64
C ALA A 44 -22.66 -3.12 6.52
N GLU A 45 -23.31 -2.03 6.13
CA GLU A 45 -24.45 -1.46 6.85
C GLU A 45 -25.77 -2.23 6.66
N HIS A 46 -25.89 -3.04 5.60
CA HIS A 46 -27.13 -3.71 5.21
C HIS A 46 -27.09 -5.25 5.32
N VAL A 47 -25.95 -5.81 5.67
CA VAL A 47 -25.81 -7.24 5.99
C VAL A 47 -26.20 -7.46 7.45
N ASP A 48 -27.07 -8.44 7.70
CA ASP A 48 -27.42 -8.85 9.06
C ASP A 48 -26.25 -9.63 9.68
N GLY A 49 -25.59 -9.04 10.68
CA GLY A 49 -24.43 -9.61 11.37
C GLY A 49 -23.16 -8.78 11.24
N GLU A 50 -22.05 -9.29 11.78
CA GLU A 50 -20.78 -8.57 11.79
C GLU A 50 -20.09 -8.66 10.42
N VAL A 51 -19.73 -7.51 9.84
CA VAL A 51 -18.91 -7.42 8.63
C VAL A 51 -17.50 -7.00 8.98
N LEU A 52 -16.52 -7.81 8.60
CA LEU A 52 -15.10 -7.54 8.85
C LEU A 52 -14.43 -7.04 7.59
N PHE A 53 -13.69 -5.94 7.71
CA PHE A 53 -12.85 -5.43 6.63
C PHE A 53 -11.41 -5.91 6.80
N ALA A 54 -10.78 -6.30 5.70
CA ALA A 54 -9.36 -6.58 5.68
C ALA A 54 -8.68 -6.17 4.38
N ALA A 55 -7.37 -6.03 4.43
CA ALA A 55 -6.52 -5.77 3.27
C ALA A 55 -5.21 -6.54 3.37
N PHE A 56 -4.47 -6.64 2.26
CA PHE A 56 -3.18 -7.34 2.28
C PHE A 56 -2.14 -6.63 3.15
N THR A 57 -2.00 -5.30 3.00
CA THR A 57 -1.00 -4.51 3.73
C THR A 57 -1.62 -3.73 4.89
N GLY A 58 -0.79 -3.42 5.90
CA GLY A 58 -1.19 -2.60 7.04
C GLY A 58 -1.61 -1.17 6.64
N LYS A 59 -0.96 -0.61 5.61
CA LYS A 59 -1.28 0.73 5.07
C LYS A 59 -2.61 0.72 4.31
N ALA A 60 -2.89 -0.31 3.50
CA ALA A 60 -4.20 -0.46 2.86
C ALA A 60 -5.33 -0.59 3.89
N ALA A 61 -5.12 -1.38 4.95
CA ALA A 61 -6.08 -1.48 6.05
C ALA A 61 -6.28 -0.13 6.76
N GLN A 62 -5.24 0.68 6.91
CA GLN A 62 -5.33 2.04 7.47
C GLN A 62 -6.13 2.98 6.55
N VAL A 63 -5.92 2.93 5.24
CA VAL A 63 -6.71 3.70 4.26
C VAL A 63 -8.19 3.31 4.29
N LEU A 64 -8.49 2.03 4.50
CA LEU A 64 -9.87 1.58 4.74
C LEU A 64 -10.45 2.18 6.03
N ARG A 65 -9.69 2.19 7.13
CA ARG A 65 -10.12 2.78 8.40
C ARG A 65 -10.38 4.29 8.28
N SER A 66 -9.49 5.05 7.64
CA SER A 66 -9.69 6.50 7.44
C SER A 66 -10.91 6.80 6.58
N ARG A 67 -11.27 5.88 5.69
CA ARG A 67 -12.52 5.96 4.94
C ARG A 67 -13.73 5.56 5.76
N GLY A 68 -13.63 4.96 6.94
CA GLY A 68 -14.78 4.65 7.81
C GLY A 68 -15.03 3.17 8.04
N ALA A 69 -14.20 2.28 7.48
CA ALA A 69 -14.19 0.86 7.87
C ALA A 69 -13.34 0.68 9.13
N SER A 70 -13.83 1.16 10.28
CA SER A 70 -13.06 1.30 11.53
C SER A 70 -12.44 0.00 12.05
N ASN A 71 -13.05 -1.15 11.76
CA ASN A 71 -12.56 -2.48 12.15
C ASN A 71 -11.58 -3.11 11.15
N ALA A 72 -11.12 -2.37 10.12
CA ALA A 72 -10.25 -2.93 9.09
C ALA A 72 -8.88 -3.38 9.62
N LYS A 73 -8.47 -4.61 9.29
CA LYS A 73 -7.19 -5.24 9.70
C LYS A 73 -6.42 -5.78 8.48
N THR A 74 -5.19 -6.24 8.68
CA THR A 74 -4.55 -7.07 7.64
C THR A 74 -5.18 -8.46 7.63
N ILE A 75 -5.21 -9.13 6.47
CA ILE A 75 -5.68 -10.53 6.38
C ILE A 75 -4.89 -11.40 7.36
N HIS A 76 -3.57 -11.21 7.43
CA HIS A 76 -2.69 -11.93 8.35
C HIS A 76 -3.10 -11.77 9.82
N SER A 77 -3.33 -10.53 10.28
CA SER A 77 -3.77 -10.27 11.66
C SER A 77 -5.20 -10.73 11.92
N LEU A 78 -6.01 -10.88 10.87
CA LEU A 78 -7.36 -11.39 10.98
C LEU A 78 -7.36 -12.91 11.17
N ILE A 79 -6.59 -13.67 10.38
CA ILE A 79 -6.71 -15.13 10.34
C ILE A 79 -5.62 -15.92 11.07
N TYR A 80 -4.47 -15.30 11.38
CA TYR A 80 -3.36 -16.00 12.02
C TYR A 80 -3.12 -15.55 13.47
N ARG A 81 -2.45 -16.42 14.22
CA ARG A 81 -1.80 -16.12 15.49
C ARG A 81 -0.33 -16.59 15.47
N PRO A 82 0.58 -15.87 16.13
CA PRO A 82 1.98 -16.29 16.22
C PRO A 82 2.10 -17.63 16.97
N ARG A 83 2.96 -18.52 16.48
CA ARG A 83 3.21 -19.85 17.06
C ARG A 83 4.67 -20.09 17.45
N GLY A 84 5.61 -19.33 16.90
CA GLY A 84 7.04 -19.46 17.19
C GLY A 84 7.90 -18.87 16.10
N GLU A 85 9.10 -19.41 15.93
CA GLU A 85 10.09 -19.03 14.94
C GLU A 85 10.66 -20.31 14.28
N GLU A 86 10.94 -20.28 12.98
CA GLU A 86 11.52 -21.39 12.22
C GLU A 86 12.63 -20.90 11.29
N ALA A 87 13.64 -21.75 11.09
CA ALA A 87 14.72 -21.51 10.14
C ALA A 87 14.25 -21.82 8.71
N VAL A 88 14.10 -20.78 7.88
CA VAL A 88 13.78 -20.84 6.46
C VAL A 88 15.06 -20.70 5.65
N GLU A 89 15.35 -21.70 4.83
CA GLU A 89 16.47 -21.68 3.89
C GLU A 89 15.99 -21.10 2.55
N ASP A 90 16.64 -20.03 2.11
CA ASP A 90 16.38 -19.42 0.81
C ASP A 90 17.07 -20.25 -0.28
N GLU A 91 16.28 -20.85 -1.17
CA GLU A 91 16.77 -21.79 -2.19
C GLU A 91 17.67 -21.13 -3.24
N GLU A 92 17.53 -19.82 -3.49
CA GLU A 92 18.36 -19.08 -4.47
C GLU A 92 19.71 -18.68 -3.89
N THR A 93 19.75 -18.34 -2.59
CA THR A 93 20.96 -17.83 -1.93
C THR A 93 21.63 -18.84 -1.01
N GLY A 94 21.00 -19.98 -0.73
CA GLY A 94 21.45 -21.00 0.22
C GLY A 94 21.49 -20.49 1.67
N LYS A 95 20.73 -19.44 1.99
CA LYS A 95 20.83 -18.74 3.28
C LYS A 95 19.70 -19.14 4.21
N THR A 96 20.07 -19.62 5.39
CA THR A 96 19.14 -19.86 6.49
C THR A 96 18.81 -18.54 7.23
N SER A 97 17.55 -18.12 7.18
CA SER A 97 16.99 -16.99 7.91
C SER A 97 15.95 -17.50 8.91
N ILE A 98 15.79 -16.89 10.09
CA ILE A 98 14.69 -17.30 10.99
C ILE A 98 13.49 -16.41 10.70
N ALA A 99 12.36 -17.03 10.37
CA ALA A 99 11.08 -16.38 10.13
C ALA A 99 10.09 -16.71 11.24
N PRO A 100 9.22 -15.77 11.65
CA PRO A 100 8.14 -16.07 12.57
C PRO A 100 7.16 -17.06 11.93
N MET A 101 6.84 -18.13 12.67
CA MET A 101 5.80 -19.07 12.30
C MET A 101 4.43 -18.57 12.74
N PHE A 102 3.49 -18.65 11.82
CA PHE A 102 2.09 -18.36 12.05
C PHE A 102 1.25 -19.63 11.98
N SER A 103 0.17 -19.67 12.75
CA SER A 103 -0.82 -20.75 12.66
C SER A 103 -2.21 -20.16 12.55
N ILE A 104 -3.09 -20.84 11.81
CA ILE A 104 -4.47 -20.39 11.62
C ILE A 104 -5.16 -20.29 12.98
N ASN A 105 -5.72 -19.12 13.25
CA ASN A 105 -6.52 -18.84 14.43
C ASN A 105 -7.99 -19.17 14.14
N ARG A 106 -8.37 -20.44 14.30
CA ARG A 106 -9.77 -20.87 14.08
C ARG A 106 -10.80 -20.23 15.03
N GLN A 107 -10.35 -19.58 16.10
CA GLN A 107 -11.20 -18.83 17.02
C GLN A 107 -11.30 -17.34 16.65
N SER A 108 -10.71 -16.93 15.53
CA SER A 108 -10.78 -15.56 15.03
C SER A 108 -12.22 -15.10 14.81
N PRO A 109 -12.53 -13.79 14.97
CA PRO A 109 -13.79 -13.19 14.51
C PRO A 109 -14.16 -13.56 13.07
N ALA A 110 -13.16 -13.84 12.22
CA ALA A 110 -13.39 -14.31 10.86
C ALA A 110 -14.35 -15.51 10.77
N ALA A 111 -14.34 -16.43 11.74
CA ALA A 111 -15.20 -17.62 11.75
C ALA A 111 -16.68 -17.34 12.09
N LYS A 112 -16.98 -16.16 12.63
CA LYS A 112 -18.32 -15.79 13.12
C LYS A 112 -18.94 -14.62 12.34
N ALA A 113 -18.14 -13.95 11.52
CA ALA A 113 -18.60 -12.84 10.70
C ALA A 113 -19.66 -13.31 9.69
N ALA A 114 -20.58 -12.42 9.35
CA ALA A 114 -21.55 -12.63 8.28
C ALA A 114 -20.91 -12.42 6.89
N LEU A 115 -19.92 -11.54 6.82
CA LEU A 115 -19.19 -11.21 5.60
C LEU A 115 -17.77 -10.73 5.94
N ILE A 116 -16.80 -11.13 5.12
CA ILE A 116 -15.46 -10.56 5.11
C ILE A 116 -15.29 -9.77 3.81
N VAL A 117 -14.95 -8.49 3.91
CA VAL A 117 -14.64 -7.64 2.76
C VAL A 117 -13.14 -7.46 2.65
N ILE A 118 -12.56 -7.86 1.52
CA ILE A 118 -11.12 -7.72 1.24
C ILE A 118 -10.90 -6.62 0.21
N ASP A 119 -10.11 -5.59 0.54
CA ASP A 119 -9.61 -4.59 -0.42
C ASP A 119 -8.13 -4.83 -0.75
N GLU A 120 -7.67 -4.30 -1.88
CA GLU A 120 -6.30 -4.45 -2.39
C GLU A 120 -5.85 -5.94 -2.39
N CYS A 121 -6.70 -6.81 -2.95
CA CYS A 121 -6.56 -8.26 -2.94
C CYS A 121 -5.53 -8.83 -3.93
N SER A 122 -4.98 -8.01 -4.82
CA SER A 122 -4.06 -8.44 -5.88
C SER A 122 -2.81 -9.13 -5.34
N MET A 123 -2.39 -8.75 -4.15
CA MET A 123 -1.21 -9.30 -3.47
C MET A 123 -1.50 -10.58 -2.66
N VAL A 124 -2.73 -11.07 -2.63
CA VAL A 124 -3.07 -12.29 -1.88
C VAL A 124 -2.63 -13.52 -2.67
N ASP A 125 -1.72 -14.30 -2.09
CA ASP A 125 -1.26 -15.57 -2.66
C ASP A 125 -2.23 -16.74 -2.40
N GLU A 126 -1.92 -17.89 -3.01
CA GLU A 126 -2.77 -19.08 -2.93
C GLU A 126 -2.92 -19.63 -1.51
N ALA A 127 -1.83 -19.64 -0.72
CA ALA A 127 -1.85 -20.17 0.64
C ALA A 127 -2.75 -19.30 1.54
N LEU A 128 -2.52 -17.98 1.53
CA LEU A 128 -3.29 -17.01 2.30
C LEU A 128 -4.76 -17.00 1.88
N GLY A 129 -5.03 -17.11 0.57
CA GLY A 129 -6.37 -17.19 0.01
C GLY A 129 -7.13 -18.43 0.47
N ARG A 130 -6.52 -19.61 0.38
CA ARG A 130 -7.10 -20.88 0.87
C ARG A 130 -7.33 -20.86 2.37
N ASP A 131 -6.38 -20.33 3.14
CA ASP A 131 -6.51 -20.22 4.59
C ASP A 131 -7.66 -19.29 4.98
N LEU A 132 -7.83 -18.16 4.29
CA LEU A 132 -8.97 -17.27 4.50
C LEU A 132 -10.31 -17.96 4.16
N MET A 133 -10.38 -18.69 3.04
CA MET A 133 -11.57 -19.44 2.64
C MET A 133 -11.92 -20.57 3.62
N SER A 134 -10.94 -21.12 4.34
CA SER A 134 -11.14 -22.22 5.29
C SER A 134 -12.06 -21.87 6.48
N PHE A 135 -12.31 -20.57 6.71
CA PHE A 135 -13.23 -20.09 7.74
C PHE A 135 -14.70 -20.31 7.38
N GLY A 136 -15.02 -20.59 6.10
CA GLY A 136 -16.39 -20.82 5.63
C GLY A 136 -17.28 -19.57 5.55
N THR A 137 -16.73 -18.41 5.90
CA THR A 137 -17.41 -17.12 5.84
C THR A 137 -17.42 -16.58 4.41
N PRO A 138 -18.55 -16.03 3.91
CA PRO A 138 -18.59 -15.37 2.60
C PRO A 138 -17.55 -14.24 2.50
N ILE A 139 -16.86 -14.16 1.35
CA ILE A 139 -15.80 -13.19 1.09
C ILE A 139 -16.18 -12.31 -0.10
N LEU A 140 -16.38 -11.01 0.15
CA LEU A 140 -16.48 -10.01 -0.92
C LEU A 140 -15.09 -9.44 -1.18
N VAL A 141 -14.60 -9.63 -2.39
CA VAL A 141 -13.28 -9.16 -2.81
C VAL A 141 -13.42 -7.94 -3.71
N LEU A 142 -12.70 -6.88 -3.35
CA LEU A 142 -12.58 -5.65 -4.11
C LEU A 142 -11.22 -5.61 -4.78
N GLY A 143 -11.22 -5.31 -6.07
CA GLY A 143 -10.00 -5.26 -6.88
C GLY A 143 -10.05 -4.14 -7.91
N ASP A 144 -8.87 -3.74 -8.37
CA ASP A 144 -8.72 -2.83 -9.50
C ASP A 144 -7.87 -3.50 -10.59
N PRO A 145 -8.48 -3.94 -11.70
CA PRO A 145 -7.77 -4.67 -12.75
C PRO A 145 -6.79 -3.79 -13.54
N GLY A 146 -6.87 -2.46 -13.39
CA GLY A 146 -5.92 -1.52 -13.97
C GLY A 146 -4.61 -1.38 -13.17
N GLN A 147 -4.60 -1.78 -11.89
CA GLN A 147 -3.40 -1.69 -11.07
C GLN A 147 -2.34 -2.75 -11.45
N LEU A 148 -1.11 -2.51 -10.98
CA LEU A 148 0.01 -3.42 -11.15
C LEU A 148 -0.33 -4.81 -10.56
N PRO A 149 0.01 -5.89 -11.30
CA PRO A 149 -0.08 -7.24 -10.74
C PRO A 149 0.94 -7.41 -9.61
N PRO A 150 0.77 -8.44 -8.77
CA PRO A 150 1.79 -8.81 -7.79
C PRO A 150 3.13 -9.13 -8.48
N VAL A 151 4.23 -8.79 -7.83
CA VAL A 151 5.59 -8.98 -8.37
C VAL A 151 6.01 -10.46 -8.35
N SER A 152 5.59 -11.20 -7.32
CA SER A 152 5.87 -12.63 -7.15
C SER A 152 4.96 -13.19 -6.07
N GLY A 153 4.24 -14.27 -6.35
CA GLY A 153 3.23 -14.82 -5.42
C GLY A 153 2.07 -13.84 -5.23
N GLY A 154 0.85 -14.28 -5.46
CA GLY A 154 -0.31 -13.40 -5.44
C GLY A 154 -1.38 -13.84 -6.42
N GLY A 155 -2.34 -12.97 -6.69
CA GLY A 155 -3.29 -13.20 -7.76
C GLY A 155 -4.44 -14.14 -7.41
N PHE A 156 -4.48 -14.76 -6.22
CA PHE A 156 -5.45 -15.80 -5.90
C PHE A 156 -6.91 -15.38 -6.17
N PHE A 157 -7.25 -14.13 -5.86
CA PHE A 157 -8.56 -13.58 -6.15
C PHE A 157 -8.65 -12.89 -7.51
N THR A 158 -7.56 -12.34 -8.05
CA THR A 158 -7.56 -11.50 -9.27
C THR A 158 -7.24 -12.22 -10.57
N ASP A 159 -6.78 -13.48 -10.50
CA ASP A 159 -6.51 -14.31 -11.68
C ASP A 159 -7.78 -14.87 -12.32
N GLN A 160 -8.91 -14.77 -11.62
CA GLN A 160 -10.24 -15.10 -12.14
C GLN A 160 -10.98 -13.84 -12.57
N GLU A 161 -11.85 -13.97 -13.58
CA GLU A 161 -12.71 -12.87 -14.01
C GLU A 161 -13.60 -12.38 -12.85
N PRO A 162 -13.89 -11.07 -12.79
CA PRO A 162 -14.79 -10.54 -11.79
C PRO A 162 -16.23 -11.01 -12.01
N ASP A 163 -16.94 -11.31 -10.92
CA ASP A 163 -18.38 -11.56 -10.93
C ASP A 163 -19.16 -10.28 -11.32
N TYR A 164 -18.59 -9.11 -11.02
CA TYR A 164 -19.10 -7.83 -11.49
C TYR A 164 -17.97 -6.81 -11.66
N LEU A 165 -17.94 -6.10 -12.81
CA LEU A 165 -16.96 -5.05 -13.10
C LEU A 165 -17.62 -3.68 -13.17
N LEU A 166 -17.25 -2.79 -12.26
CA LEU A 166 -17.61 -1.38 -12.30
C LEU A 166 -16.69 -0.64 -13.28
N THR A 167 -17.28 -0.12 -14.35
CA THR A 167 -16.59 0.59 -15.43
C THR A 167 -16.92 2.09 -15.45
N GLU A 168 -18.05 2.49 -14.87
CA GLU A 168 -18.52 3.87 -14.87
C GLU A 168 -17.98 4.64 -13.66
N ILE A 169 -17.32 5.77 -13.94
CA ILE A 169 -16.86 6.69 -12.91
C ILE A 169 -18.05 7.49 -12.38
N HIS A 170 -18.10 7.62 -11.05
CA HIS A 170 -19.12 8.38 -10.37
C HIS A 170 -19.08 9.87 -10.76
N ARG A 171 -20.22 10.55 -10.83
CA ARG A 171 -20.33 11.92 -11.36
C ARG A 171 -19.33 12.90 -10.73
N GLN A 172 -19.13 12.83 -9.41
CA GLN A 172 -18.17 13.70 -8.70
C GLN A 172 -16.70 13.40 -9.03
N ALA A 173 -16.38 12.19 -9.51
CA ALA A 173 -15.04 11.80 -9.91
C ALA A 173 -14.79 12.00 -11.42
N ARG A 174 -15.83 12.28 -12.23
CA ARG A 174 -15.67 12.54 -13.67
C ARG A 174 -14.93 13.83 -13.95
N ASP A 175 -15.12 14.84 -13.11
CA ASP A 175 -14.48 16.14 -13.25
C ASP A 175 -13.09 16.18 -12.58
N ASN A 176 -12.64 15.07 -11.97
CA ASN A 176 -11.32 14.98 -11.35
C ASN A 176 -10.25 14.69 -12.42
N PRO A 177 -9.32 15.64 -12.70
CA PRO A 177 -8.30 15.46 -13.72
C PRO A 177 -7.36 14.27 -13.51
N ILE A 178 -7.08 13.90 -12.24
CA ILE A 178 -6.24 12.75 -11.91
C ILE A 178 -6.93 11.45 -12.36
N ILE A 179 -8.25 11.35 -12.14
CA ILE A 179 -9.03 10.19 -12.57
C ILE A 179 -9.12 10.14 -14.11
N GLN A 180 -9.32 11.28 -14.77
CA GLN A 180 -9.32 11.34 -16.24
C GLN A 180 -7.97 10.90 -16.82
N LEU A 181 -6.86 11.37 -16.27
CA LEU A 181 -5.51 10.94 -16.64
C LEU A 181 -5.31 9.44 -16.44
N ALA A 182 -5.76 8.88 -15.31
CA ALA A 182 -5.69 7.45 -15.07
C ALA A 182 -6.45 6.66 -16.14
N MET A 183 -7.63 7.13 -16.55
CA MET A 183 -8.40 6.50 -17.62
C MET A 183 -7.71 6.59 -18.98
N HIS A 184 -7.11 7.74 -19.30
CA HIS A 184 -6.33 7.91 -20.53
C HIS A 184 -5.15 6.95 -20.58
N ILE A 185 -4.39 6.84 -19.49
CA ILE A 185 -3.28 5.90 -19.35
C ILE A 185 -3.75 4.46 -19.60
N ARG A 186 -4.84 4.06 -18.96
CA ARG A 186 -5.39 2.71 -19.07
C ARG A 186 -5.83 2.39 -20.51
N GLU A 187 -6.34 3.38 -21.23
CA GLU A 187 -6.75 3.25 -22.64
C GLU A 187 -5.57 3.34 -23.61
N GLY A 188 -4.34 3.45 -23.13
CA GLY A 188 -3.14 3.57 -23.95
C GLY A 188 -3.02 4.93 -24.66
N LYS A 189 -3.76 5.94 -24.20
CA LYS A 189 -3.68 7.30 -24.75
C LYS A 189 -2.39 7.97 -24.29
N GLU A 190 -1.78 8.71 -25.20
CA GLU A 190 -0.60 9.50 -24.88
C GLU A 190 -0.92 10.65 -23.94
N ILE A 191 -0.04 10.89 -22.97
CA ILE A 191 -0.13 12.00 -22.02
C ILE A 191 0.77 13.14 -22.49
N MET A 192 0.17 14.25 -22.93
CA MET A 192 0.90 15.44 -23.37
C MET A 192 1.39 16.28 -22.18
N TYR A 193 2.45 17.07 -22.39
CA TYR A 193 2.87 18.11 -21.45
C TYR A 193 1.79 19.19 -21.30
N GLY A 194 1.68 19.76 -20.11
CA GLY A 194 0.74 20.83 -19.77
C GLY A 194 -0.13 20.54 -18.55
N ASP A 195 -1.02 21.47 -18.27
CA ASP A 195 -1.96 21.38 -17.15
C ASP A 195 -3.22 20.60 -17.54
N TYR A 196 -3.65 19.75 -16.62
CA TYR A 196 -4.88 18.95 -16.68
C TYR A 196 -5.78 19.45 -15.55
N GLY A 197 -6.66 20.40 -15.88
CA GLY A 197 -7.46 21.11 -14.89
C GLY A 197 -6.58 21.85 -13.89
N THR A 198 -7.02 21.94 -12.63
CA THR A 198 -6.31 22.68 -11.57
C THR A 198 -5.47 21.80 -10.66
N THR A 199 -5.56 20.48 -10.80
CA THR A 199 -5.02 19.52 -9.84
C THR A 199 -4.00 18.55 -10.42
N ALA A 200 -3.87 18.46 -11.75
CA ALA A 200 -2.88 17.61 -12.36
C ALA A 200 -2.08 18.37 -13.42
N ARG A 201 -0.79 18.05 -13.57
CA ARG A 201 0.05 18.59 -14.63
C ARG A 201 1.17 17.64 -15.02
N VAL A 202 1.65 17.79 -16.25
CA VAL A 202 2.75 17.00 -16.80
C VAL A 202 3.84 17.96 -17.26
N ILE A 203 5.02 17.85 -16.65
CA ILE A 203 6.14 18.77 -16.85
C ILE A 203 7.38 18.01 -17.31
N SER A 204 8.31 18.72 -17.94
CA SER A 204 9.63 18.20 -18.26
C SER A 204 10.54 18.21 -17.04
N LYS A 205 11.62 17.41 -17.09
CA LYS A 205 12.67 17.40 -16.05
C LYS A 205 13.31 18.76 -15.79
N ASN A 206 13.31 19.66 -16.78
CA ASN A 206 13.92 20.98 -16.66
C ASN A 206 13.05 21.96 -15.87
N GLU A 207 11.77 21.67 -15.71
CA GLU A 207 10.81 22.49 -14.95
C GLU A 207 10.72 22.07 -13.48
N VAL A 208 11.42 21.00 -13.08
CA VAL A 208 11.43 20.52 -11.70
C VAL A 208 12.20 21.50 -10.82
N THR A 209 11.52 22.07 -9.84
CA THR A 209 12.12 22.95 -8.83
C THR A 209 12.33 22.21 -7.51
N GLN A 210 13.22 22.73 -6.66
CA GLN A 210 13.42 22.20 -5.31
C GLN A 210 12.13 22.29 -4.48
N ASP A 211 11.42 23.42 -4.56
CA ASP A 211 10.18 23.63 -3.80
C ASP A 211 9.09 22.64 -4.19
N LEU A 212 8.98 22.28 -5.48
CA LEU A 212 8.04 21.28 -5.95
C LEU A 212 8.27 19.92 -5.26
N VAL A 213 9.51 19.43 -5.24
CA VAL A 213 9.79 18.09 -4.71
C VAL A 213 9.81 18.09 -3.18
N LEU A 214 10.21 19.20 -2.54
CA LEU A 214 10.19 19.32 -1.08
C LEU A 214 8.80 19.57 -0.49
N GLY A 215 7.90 20.17 -1.27
CA GLY A 215 6.52 20.46 -0.88
C GLY A 215 5.55 19.29 -1.08
N ALA A 216 5.92 18.30 -1.89
CA ALA A 216 5.10 17.11 -2.10
C ALA A 216 5.01 16.25 -0.83
N ASP A 217 3.81 15.72 -0.55
CA ASP A 217 3.63 14.71 0.51
C ASP A 217 4.44 13.45 0.18
N GLN A 218 4.46 13.07 -1.09
CA GLN A 218 5.20 11.90 -1.54
C GLN A 218 5.79 12.04 -2.95
N VAL A 219 7.06 11.65 -3.06
CA VAL A 219 7.71 11.44 -4.36
C VAL A 219 7.63 9.97 -4.74
N LEU A 220 7.19 9.69 -5.97
CA LEU A 220 7.11 8.34 -6.52
C LEU A 220 8.05 8.16 -7.71
N VAL A 221 8.73 7.01 -7.75
CA VAL A 221 9.70 6.63 -8.79
C VAL A 221 9.52 5.16 -9.19
N GLY A 222 10.20 4.70 -10.23
CA GLY A 222 10.12 3.30 -10.68
C GLY A 222 11.06 2.37 -9.96
N THR A 223 12.35 2.69 -9.98
CA THR A 223 13.41 1.75 -9.60
C THR A 223 13.95 2.00 -8.19
N ASN A 224 14.44 0.95 -7.53
CA ASN A 224 15.14 1.09 -6.25
C ASN A 224 16.41 1.95 -6.36
N LYS A 225 17.10 1.91 -7.51
CA LYS A 225 18.27 2.76 -7.79
C LYS A 225 17.89 4.24 -7.76
N THR A 226 16.83 4.62 -8.49
CA THR A 226 16.34 6.01 -8.46
C THR A 226 15.82 6.38 -7.09
N ARG A 227 15.08 5.50 -6.42
CA ARG A 227 14.58 5.72 -5.05
C ARG A 227 15.70 6.08 -4.09
N ARG A 228 16.78 5.28 -4.04
CA ARG A 228 17.95 5.54 -3.17
C ARG A 228 18.59 6.90 -3.48
N ARG A 229 18.87 7.16 -4.77
CA ARG A 229 19.44 8.43 -5.22
C ARG A 229 18.57 9.64 -4.82
N TYR A 230 17.26 9.54 -5.01
CA TYR A 230 16.34 10.64 -4.74
C TYR A 230 16.17 10.87 -3.24
N ASN A 231 16.13 9.79 -2.44
CA ASN A 231 16.17 9.91 -0.99
C ASN A 231 17.40 10.67 -0.51
N MET A 232 18.60 10.30 -0.97
CA MET A 232 19.83 11.02 -0.60
C MET A 232 19.78 12.48 -1.04
N ARG A 233 19.34 12.75 -2.28
CA ARG A 233 19.21 14.13 -2.78
C ARG A 233 18.21 14.94 -1.96
N LEU A 234 17.06 14.37 -1.60
CA LEU A 234 16.06 15.07 -0.80
C LEU A 234 16.54 15.34 0.63
N ARG A 235 17.38 14.46 1.18
CA ARG A 235 18.06 14.70 2.45
C ARG A 235 19.04 15.86 2.36
N GLU A 236 19.88 15.89 1.33
CA GLU A 236 20.80 17.00 1.08
C GLU A 236 20.06 18.34 0.96
N LEU A 237 18.97 18.37 0.18
CA LEU A 237 18.14 19.57 -0.02
C LEU A 237 17.46 20.05 1.28
N LYS A 238 17.23 19.14 2.23
CA LYS A 238 16.72 19.45 3.59
C LYS A 238 17.83 19.78 4.59
N GLY A 239 19.10 19.79 4.16
CA GLY A 239 20.24 20.19 4.98
C GLY A 239 20.85 19.08 5.84
N PHE A 240 20.48 17.81 5.62
CA PHE A 240 21.11 16.69 6.32
C PHE A 240 22.51 16.44 5.74
N THR A 241 23.51 16.28 6.61
CA THR A 241 24.93 16.17 6.22
C THR A 241 25.57 14.82 6.53
N VAL A 242 24.82 13.90 7.15
CA VAL A 242 25.31 12.57 7.52
C VAL A 242 24.46 11.48 6.88
N ASP A 243 25.06 10.34 6.60
CA ASP A 243 24.43 9.27 5.82
C ASP A 243 23.39 8.46 6.60
N TYR A 244 23.37 8.58 7.93
CA TYR A 244 22.41 7.91 8.80
C TYR A 244 21.26 8.82 9.25
N PRO A 245 20.10 8.28 9.69
CA PRO A 245 18.93 9.09 10.01
C PRO A 245 19.13 10.03 11.20
N GLN A 246 18.61 11.25 11.09
CA GLN A 246 18.63 12.30 12.12
C GLN A 246 17.23 12.79 12.47
N ALA A 247 17.09 13.57 13.55
CA ALA A 247 15.83 14.24 13.86
C ALA A 247 15.34 15.08 12.67
N GLY A 248 14.07 14.91 12.30
CA GLY A 248 13.46 15.48 11.09
C GLY A 248 13.45 14.54 9.89
N ASP A 249 14.22 13.44 9.88
CA ASP A 249 14.21 12.52 8.75
C ASP A 249 12.87 11.80 8.56
N LYS A 250 12.50 11.56 7.31
CA LYS A 250 11.37 10.71 6.91
C LYS A 250 11.85 9.31 6.59
N LEU A 251 11.29 8.31 7.25
CA LEU A 251 11.63 6.90 7.12
C LEU A 251 10.44 6.07 6.67
N VAL A 252 10.70 4.98 5.95
CA VAL A 252 9.73 3.93 5.61
C VAL A 252 10.09 2.65 6.34
N CYS A 253 9.13 2.06 7.04
CA CYS A 253 9.33 0.79 7.71
C CYS A 253 9.31 -0.36 6.69
N LEU A 254 10.26 -1.28 6.79
CA LEU A 254 10.41 -2.42 5.86
C LEU A 254 9.89 -3.74 6.43
N ARG A 255 9.58 -3.79 7.74
CA ARG A 255 9.18 -5.02 8.41
C ARG A 255 8.14 -4.73 9.49
N ASN A 256 7.11 -5.56 9.54
CA ASN A 256 6.09 -5.47 10.60
C ASN A 256 6.72 -5.74 11.98
N ASP A 257 6.33 -4.96 12.99
CA ASP A 257 6.58 -5.22 14.40
C ASP A 257 5.30 -4.86 15.19
N GLN A 258 4.56 -5.87 15.62
CA GLN A 258 3.28 -5.66 16.30
C GLN A 258 3.44 -5.00 17.68
N VAL A 259 4.53 -5.28 18.39
CA VAL A 259 4.78 -4.74 19.74
C VAL A 259 5.01 -3.24 19.66
N LYS A 260 5.73 -2.80 18.62
CA LYS A 260 6.01 -1.38 18.36
C LYS A 260 4.97 -0.70 17.48
N GLY A 261 3.96 -1.43 17.00
CA GLY A 261 2.94 -0.90 16.07
C GLY A 261 3.49 -0.53 14.69
N LEU A 262 4.64 -1.09 14.28
CA LEU A 262 5.26 -0.82 12.99
C LEU A 262 4.66 -1.70 11.90
N LEU A 263 4.29 -1.09 10.77
CA LEU A 263 3.76 -1.79 9.62
C LEU A 263 4.69 -1.60 8.42
N ASN A 264 4.96 -2.67 7.67
CA ASN A 264 5.73 -2.60 6.44
C ASN A 264 5.04 -1.62 5.45
N GLY A 265 5.83 -0.71 4.89
CA GLY A 265 5.39 0.37 4.02
C GLY A 265 4.85 1.61 4.74
N SER A 266 4.71 1.59 6.07
CA SER A 266 4.28 2.79 6.82
C SER A 266 5.41 3.83 6.91
N LEU A 267 5.01 5.10 6.87
CA LEU A 267 5.91 6.26 6.90
C LEU A 267 5.95 6.88 8.30
N TRP A 268 7.16 7.30 8.68
CA TRP A 268 7.46 7.78 10.02
C TRP A 268 8.41 8.98 9.97
N GLN A 269 8.18 9.93 10.85
CA GLN A 269 9.07 11.08 11.07
C GLN A 269 9.92 10.86 12.32
N VAL A 270 11.24 11.04 12.20
CA VAL A 270 12.16 11.01 13.33
C VAL A 270 11.97 12.27 14.18
N MET A 271 11.57 12.10 15.44
CA MET A 271 11.40 13.20 16.38
C MET A 271 12.73 13.55 17.06
N THR A 272 13.39 12.55 17.62
CA THR A 272 14.66 12.73 18.32
C THR A 272 15.58 11.56 18.05
N SER A 273 16.88 11.85 18.02
CA SER A 273 17.96 10.87 18.01
C SER A 273 18.70 10.97 19.35
N SER A 274 18.92 9.85 20.04
CA SER A 274 19.77 9.86 21.23
C SER A 274 21.20 10.27 20.86
N ARG A 275 21.88 11.06 21.71
CA ARG A 275 23.32 11.31 21.54
C ARG A 275 24.08 9.99 21.52
N GLU A 276 25.03 9.92 20.61
CA GLU A 276 25.84 8.76 20.24
C GLU A 276 26.31 7.97 21.48
N THR A 277 25.94 6.70 21.57
CA THR A 277 26.65 5.75 22.43
C THR A 277 27.40 4.82 21.50
N VAL A 278 28.73 4.90 21.55
CA VAL A 278 29.70 4.23 20.67
C VAL A 278 29.39 2.73 20.52
N LYS A 279 28.54 2.37 19.54
CA LYS A 279 28.12 1.02 19.09
C LYS A 279 27.45 1.17 17.71
N PRO A 280 27.38 0.11 16.86
CA PRO A 280 26.88 0.19 15.48
C PRO A 280 25.39 0.56 15.32
N GLY A 281 24.68 0.86 16.41
CA GLY A 281 23.24 1.09 16.43
C GLY A 281 22.84 2.51 16.82
N ILE A 282 21.75 3.01 16.24
CA ILE A 282 21.17 4.32 16.54
C ILE A 282 19.77 4.12 17.13
N ASN A 283 19.50 4.72 18.30
CA ASN A 283 18.16 4.73 18.87
C ASN A 283 17.44 6.02 18.47
N LEU A 284 16.22 5.87 17.96
CA LEU A 284 15.38 6.97 17.51
C LEU A 284 14.01 6.89 18.16
N LEU A 285 13.43 8.07 18.44
CA LEU A 285 12.01 8.21 18.69
C LEU A 285 11.36 8.68 17.39
N ILE A 286 10.40 7.93 16.89
CA ILE A 286 9.67 8.22 15.66
C ILE A 286 8.19 8.41 15.95
N LYS A 287 7.50 9.21 15.15
CA LYS A 287 6.04 9.31 15.13
C LYS A 287 5.51 8.99 13.73
N PRO A 288 4.28 8.49 13.59
CA PRO A 288 3.67 8.32 12.27
C PRO A 288 3.65 9.65 11.51
N GLU A 289 3.80 9.59 10.20
CA GLU A 289 3.65 10.79 9.36
C GLU A 289 2.18 11.15 9.12
N ASP A 290 1.31 10.14 9.00
CA ASP A 290 -0.13 10.37 8.88
C ASP A 290 -0.74 10.72 10.25
N ASP A 291 -1.86 11.45 10.26
CA ASP A 291 -2.73 11.70 11.45
C ASP A 291 -3.45 10.43 11.95
N ASP A 292 -2.76 9.29 11.99
CA ASP A 292 -3.25 8.05 12.60
C ASP A 292 -3.20 8.23 14.13
N MET A 293 -4.25 8.83 14.70
CA MET A 293 -4.39 9.10 16.14
C MET A 293 -4.19 7.85 17.02
N ASP A 294 -4.35 6.65 16.45
CA ASP A 294 -4.17 5.38 17.16
C ASP A 294 -2.70 4.93 17.28
N ARG A 295 -1.79 5.50 16.47
CA ARG A 295 -0.36 5.17 16.55
C ARG A 295 0.41 6.25 17.30
N GLY A 296 0.75 5.92 18.56
CA GLY A 296 1.68 6.70 19.35
C GLY A 296 3.11 6.69 18.77
N ALA A 297 3.97 7.52 19.35
CA ALA A 297 5.39 7.50 19.03
C ALA A 297 6.02 6.14 19.38
N ALA A 298 6.93 5.65 18.53
CA ALA A 298 7.64 4.39 18.70
C ALA A 298 9.13 4.62 18.93
N LYS A 299 9.74 3.83 19.82
CA LYS A 299 11.20 3.78 19.98
C LYS A 299 11.76 2.67 19.10
N ILE A 300 12.67 3.03 18.21
CA ILE A 300 13.30 2.09 17.30
C ILE A 300 14.83 2.10 17.48
N LYS A 301 15.44 0.99 17.07
CA LYS A 301 16.89 0.83 17.06
C LYS A 301 17.34 0.41 15.65
N LEU A 302 18.02 1.31 14.96
CA LEU A 302 18.51 1.11 13.60
C LEU A 302 19.97 0.69 13.58
N LEU A 303 20.37 -0.06 12.57
CA LEU A 303 21.77 -0.38 12.29
C LEU A 303 22.36 0.70 11.38
N LYS A 304 23.43 1.37 11.83
CA LYS A 304 24.04 2.50 11.10
C LYS A 304 24.57 2.10 9.72
N ALA A 305 25.24 0.94 9.65
CA ALA A 305 25.77 0.38 8.40
C ALA A 305 24.68 0.15 7.33
N ALA A 306 23.40 -0.04 7.71
CA ALA A 306 22.32 -0.18 6.73
C ALA A 306 22.07 1.12 5.92
N PHE A 307 22.57 2.25 6.40
CA PHE A 307 22.45 3.56 5.76
C PHE A 307 23.79 4.08 5.22
N GLU A 308 24.90 3.78 5.89
CA GLU A 308 26.25 4.19 5.47
C GLU A 308 26.85 3.27 4.40
N GLU A 309 26.55 1.98 4.47
CA GLU A 309 27.17 0.94 3.64
C GLU A 309 26.11 0.20 2.81
N ILE A 310 25.42 0.94 1.94
CA ILE A 310 24.22 0.47 1.23
C ILE A 310 24.46 -0.77 0.35
N ASP A 311 25.69 -0.95 -0.13
CA ASP A 311 26.09 -2.09 -0.97
C ASP A 311 26.76 -3.22 -0.18
N THR A 312 27.00 -3.04 1.13
CA THR A 312 27.54 -4.08 1.98
C THR A 312 26.42 -5.01 2.45
N GLU A 313 26.60 -6.30 2.21
CA GLU A 313 25.65 -7.28 2.72
C GLU A 313 25.80 -7.46 4.23
N ILE A 314 24.73 -7.17 4.96
CA ILE A 314 24.69 -7.31 6.42
C ILE A 314 24.16 -8.71 6.77
N PRO A 315 24.91 -9.52 7.53
CA PRO A 315 24.44 -10.83 7.98
C PRO A 315 23.11 -10.75 8.73
N TRP A 316 22.20 -11.69 8.44
CA TRP A 316 20.86 -11.72 9.06
C TRP A 316 20.91 -11.78 10.59
N SER A 317 21.88 -12.50 11.17
CA SER A 317 22.13 -12.59 12.61
C SER A 317 22.38 -11.23 13.26
N THR A 318 22.93 -10.27 12.51
CA THR A 318 23.09 -8.88 12.92
C THR A 318 21.80 -8.10 12.65
N ARG A 319 21.25 -8.18 11.44
CA ARG A 319 20.06 -7.42 11.00
C ARG A 319 18.85 -7.67 11.90
N LYS A 320 18.61 -8.91 12.36
CA LYS A 320 17.48 -9.27 13.23
C LYS A 320 17.44 -8.53 14.57
N ARG A 321 18.58 -8.02 15.04
CA ARG A 321 18.70 -7.28 16.31
C ARG A 321 18.26 -5.81 16.19
N TYR A 322 17.91 -5.38 14.99
CA TYR A 322 17.54 -4.01 14.65
C TYR A 322 16.17 -3.97 13.97
N ASP A 323 15.58 -2.79 14.03
CA ASP A 323 14.40 -2.45 13.26
C ASP A 323 14.80 -2.12 11.83
N GLU A 324 13.98 -2.54 10.87
CA GLU A 324 14.29 -2.40 9.44
C GLU A 324 13.56 -1.21 8.85
N PHE A 325 14.34 -0.20 8.47
CA PHE A 325 13.87 1.03 7.86
C PHE A 325 14.77 1.44 6.71
N ASP A 326 14.20 2.24 5.82
CA ASP A 326 14.92 2.97 4.77
C ASP A 326 14.41 4.42 4.77
N TYR A 327 15.00 5.29 3.96
CA TYR A 327 14.47 6.63 3.75
C TYR A 327 13.14 6.60 2.99
N GLY A 328 12.19 7.41 3.46
CA GLY A 328 10.81 7.45 2.99
C GLY A 328 10.45 8.63 2.09
N TYR A 329 11.37 9.55 1.79
CA TYR A 329 11.08 10.74 0.97
C TYR A 329 10.62 10.38 -0.45
N ALA A 330 11.25 9.36 -1.04
CA ALA A 330 10.85 8.76 -2.30
C ALA A 330 10.54 7.27 -2.10
N LEU A 331 9.46 6.81 -2.74
CA LEU A 331 9.04 5.40 -2.76
C LEU A 331 8.96 4.90 -4.20
N THR A 332 9.19 3.60 -4.39
CA THR A 332 8.84 2.99 -5.67
C THR A 332 7.32 2.84 -5.78
N VAL A 333 6.77 2.93 -6.99
CA VAL A 333 5.31 2.74 -7.21
C VAL A 333 4.81 1.40 -6.67
N HIS A 334 5.59 0.32 -6.80
CA HIS A 334 5.28 -0.98 -6.19
C HIS A 334 5.13 -0.91 -4.66
N LYS A 335 6.02 -0.19 -3.96
CA LYS A 335 5.93 0.01 -2.51
C LYS A 335 4.81 0.98 -2.10
N ALA A 336 4.30 1.77 -3.05
CA ALA A 336 3.21 2.70 -2.84
C ALA A 336 1.81 2.07 -3.06
N GLN A 337 1.73 0.80 -3.50
CA GLN A 337 0.45 0.11 -3.66
C GLN A 337 -0.32 0.04 -2.33
N GLY A 338 -1.62 0.36 -2.38
CA GLY A 338 -2.48 0.48 -1.20
C GLY A 338 -2.28 1.74 -0.35
N SER A 339 -1.34 2.63 -0.71
CA SER A 339 -1.17 3.95 -0.10
C SER A 339 -1.86 5.05 -0.91
N GLN A 340 -2.09 6.20 -0.29
CA GLN A 340 -2.63 7.39 -0.96
C GLN A 340 -2.11 8.64 -0.22
N TRP A 341 -1.82 9.70 -0.97
CA TRP A 341 -1.36 11.01 -0.47
C TRP A 341 -2.11 12.15 -1.16
N ASN A 342 -2.15 13.34 -0.55
CA ASN A 342 -2.85 14.47 -1.15
C ASN A 342 -2.04 15.03 -2.32
N ASP A 343 -0.76 15.32 -2.11
CA ASP A 343 0.15 15.82 -3.15
C ASP A 343 1.24 14.81 -3.55
N VAL A 344 1.26 14.42 -4.82
CA VAL A 344 2.22 13.45 -5.36
C VAL A 344 3.02 14.04 -6.51
N VAL A 345 4.35 13.92 -6.41
CA VAL A 345 5.26 14.14 -7.54
C VAL A 345 5.73 12.79 -8.06
N LEU A 346 5.31 12.44 -9.27
CA LEU A 346 5.64 11.20 -9.95
C LEU A 346 6.74 11.44 -10.99
N PHE A 347 7.89 10.80 -10.83
CA PHE A 347 8.88 10.71 -11.89
C PHE A 347 8.57 9.49 -12.76
N ASP A 348 8.17 9.73 -14.01
CA ASP A 348 7.80 8.69 -14.96
C ASP A 348 9.02 7.83 -15.34
N GLU A 349 9.08 6.64 -14.74
CA GLU A 349 10.01 5.58 -15.08
C GLU A 349 9.29 4.37 -15.69
N SER A 350 8.11 4.58 -16.27
CA SER A 350 7.28 3.51 -16.87
C SER A 350 8.00 2.75 -17.98
N TRP A 351 8.99 3.38 -18.63
CA TRP A 351 9.87 2.75 -19.61
C TRP A 351 10.65 1.53 -19.07
N ALA A 352 10.85 1.45 -17.75
CA ALA A 352 11.51 0.32 -17.10
C ALA A 352 10.59 -0.91 -16.96
N PHE A 353 9.29 -0.76 -17.22
CA PHE A 353 8.25 -1.77 -17.01
C PHE A 353 7.49 -2.04 -18.31
N ARG A 354 8.21 -2.38 -19.39
CA ARG A 354 7.66 -2.41 -20.77
C ARG A 354 6.34 -3.16 -20.91
N ASP A 355 6.21 -4.35 -20.29
CA ASP A 355 5.03 -5.20 -20.41
C ASP A 355 3.85 -4.76 -19.54
N THR A 356 4.11 -3.87 -18.57
CA THR A 356 3.12 -3.38 -17.59
C THR A 356 3.13 -1.86 -17.50
N ARG A 357 3.56 -1.16 -18.56
CA ARG A 357 3.81 0.28 -18.58
C ARG A 357 2.58 1.07 -18.15
N GLU A 358 1.45 0.79 -18.77
CA GLU A 358 0.18 1.46 -18.53
C GLU A 358 -0.32 1.16 -17.11
N ARG A 359 -0.19 -0.10 -16.66
CA ARG A 359 -0.56 -0.49 -15.29
C ARG A 359 0.32 0.20 -14.25
N TRP A 360 1.61 0.35 -14.53
CA TRP A 360 2.54 1.06 -13.66
C TRP A 360 2.16 2.53 -13.53
N LEU A 361 1.95 3.21 -14.66
CA LEU A 361 1.53 4.62 -14.67
C LEU A 361 0.17 4.80 -14.01
N TYR A 362 -0.80 3.93 -14.31
CA TYR A 362 -2.12 3.96 -13.71
C TYR A 362 -2.05 3.81 -12.19
N THR A 363 -1.26 2.85 -11.71
CA THR A 363 -1.05 2.63 -10.27
C THR A 363 -0.44 3.86 -9.62
N ALA A 364 0.55 4.47 -10.27
CA ALA A 364 1.26 5.65 -9.77
C ALA A 364 0.35 6.89 -9.68
N VAL A 365 -0.39 7.19 -10.76
CA VAL A 365 -1.32 8.33 -10.83
C VAL A 365 -2.44 8.20 -9.81
N THR A 366 -2.96 7.00 -9.59
CA THR A 366 -4.04 6.75 -8.62
C THR A 366 -3.60 6.82 -7.16
N ARG A 367 -2.31 7.06 -6.86
CA ARG A 367 -1.85 7.33 -5.50
C ARG A 367 -2.10 8.78 -5.05
N ALA A 368 -2.33 9.70 -5.99
CA ALA A 368 -2.67 11.08 -5.70
C ALA A 368 -4.17 11.24 -5.40
N ALA A 369 -4.50 11.93 -4.31
CA ALA A 369 -5.89 12.24 -3.94
C ALA A 369 -6.30 13.64 -4.39
N GLU A 370 -5.43 14.64 -4.21
CA GLU A 370 -5.74 16.05 -4.46
C GLU A 370 -4.93 16.64 -5.60
N THR A 371 -3.60 16.54 -5.58
CA THR A 371 -2.70 17.11 -6.59
C THR A 371 -1.68 16.10 -7.12
N LEU A 372 -1.38 16.21 -8.42
CA LEU A 372 -0.44 15.34 -9.12
C LEU A 372 0.44 16.14 -10.07
N THR A 373 1.76 16.00 -9.92
CA THR A 373 2.72 16.44 -10.93
C THR A 373 3.46 15.23 -11.50
N ILE A 374 3.33 14.99 -12.80
CA ILE A 374 4.09 13.96 -13.53
C ILE A 374 5.30 14.61 -14.19
N VAL A 375 6.50 14.09 -13.93
CA VAL A 375 7.75 14.51 -14.56
C VAL A 375 8.16 13.48 -15.60
N ARG A 376 8.26 13.87 -16.87
CA ARG A 376 8.66 13.00 -18.01
C ARG A 376 10.05 13.36 -18.56
#